data_AF-A0A962AZK2-F1
#
_entry.id   AF-A0A962AZK2-F1
#
_cell.length_a   1.000
_cell.length_b   1.000
_cell.length_c   1.000
_cell.angle_alpha   90.00
_cell.angle_beta   90.00
_cell.angle_gamma   90.00
#
_symmetry.space_group_name_H-M   'P 1'
#
loop_
_entity.id
_entity.type
_entity.pdbx_description
1 polymer ?
#
loop_
_entity_poly.entity_id
_entity_poly.type
_entity_poly.pdbx_seq_one_letter_code
_entity_poly.pdbx_strand_id
1 'polypeptide(L)'
;MAITGLLLLTSAPALAQHPPKNESSSSGPAAPPPASRDDRRSGSVADEIAAVQEKGGSSAWDKVVTGIMLRAFDRDGSKRIDSTSELDRIDCATWRALDAGMKRGGRTGMVVTYGFGPQFIYVGYAIGIHESQRSRAYSRMLACGVPDSASGKRRPEPASPAPIPSPGRGSVADEIAAVQEKGGSSGWDRIVTGIMLRAFDRDRSGSIDSTSELDAIDCATWRALDSGMKRGGRMGLIVTYGFGPGFIYVGHAVGINASMRERGYQRMGDCGVRR
;
A
#
# COMPACT_ATOMS: atom_id res chain seq x y z
N MET A 1 -22.13 -31.97 -54.25
CA MET A 1 -23.17 -31.93 -53.20
C MET A 1 -22.82 -30.81 -52.24
N ALA A 2 -23.59 -29.73 -52.26
CA ALA A 2 -23.41 -28.58 -51.38
C ALA A 2 -24.30 -28.75 -50.14
N ILE A 3 -23.75 -28.52 -48.95
CA ILE A 3 -24.52 -28.46 -47.70
C ILE A 3 -24.37 -27.04 -47.15
N THR A 4 -25.46 -26.31 -47.28
CA THR A 4 -25.73 -24.96 -46.79
C THR A 4 -25.94 -25.03 -45.26
N GLY A 5 -25.06 -24.39 -44.50
CA GLY A 5 -25.11 -24.34 -43.03
C GLY A 5 -25.74 -23.04 -42.53
N LEU A 6 -26.92 -23.19 -41.93
CA LEU A 6 -27.85 -22.21 -41.36
C LEU A 6 -27.22 -21.24 -40.33
N LEU A 7 -27.36 -19.93 -40.55
CA LEU A 7 -27.07 -18.85 -39.60
C LEU A 7 -28.26 -18.66 -38.65
N LEU A 8 -28.07 -18.91 -37.35
CA LEU A 8 -29.01 -18.56 -36.28
C LEU A 8 -28.70 -17.16 -35.75
N LEU A 9 -29.50 -16.18 -36.16
CA LEU A 9 -29.58 -14.84 -35.57
C LEU A 9 -30.40 -14.91 -34.28
N THR A 10 -29.78 -14.68 -33.13
CA THR A 10 -30.48 -14.47 -31.86
C THR A 10 -30.75 -12.98 -31.65
N SER A 11 -32.03 -12.62 -31.65
CA SER A 11 -32.55 -11.29 -31.36
C SER A 11 -32.25 -10.85 -29.93
N ALA A 12 -31.71 -9.63 -29.77
CA ALA A 12 -31.60 -8.96 -28.47
C ALA A 12 -32.94 -8.32 -28.08
N PRO A 13 -33.35 -8.34 -26.79
CA PRO A 13 -34.53 -7.65 -26.34
C PRO A 13 -34.27 -6.14 -26.23
N ALA A 14 -35.27 -5.37 -26.67
CA ALA A 14 -35.30 -3.92 -26.63
C ALA A 14 -35.24 -3.38 -25.19
N LEU A 15 -34.31 -2.45 -24.94
CA LEU A 15 -34.25 -1.64 -23.74
C LEU A 15 -35.46 -0.69 -23.69
N ALA A 16 -36.34 -0.88 -22.71
CA ALA A 16 -37.38 0.06 -22.37
C ALA A 16 -36.74 1.35 -21.82
N GLN A 17 -36.91 2.45 -22.56
CA GLN A 17 -36.52 3.79 -22.11
C GLN A 17 -37.56 4.28 -21.10
N HIS A 18 -37.17 4.40 -19.82
CA HIS A 18 -37.95 5.13 -18.84
C HIS A 18 -37.80 6.64 -19.07
N PRO A 19 -38.89 7.42 -19.13
CA PRO A 19 -38.82 8.88 -19.23
C PRO A 19 -38.30 9.49 -17.90
N PRO A 20 -37.56 10.61 -17.97
CA PRO A 20 -37.15 11.33 -16.77
C PRO A 20 -38.37 11.93 -16.07
N LYS A 21 -38.56 11.59 -14.80
CA LYS A 21 -39.50 12.29 -13.91
C LYS A 21 -38.96 13.71 -13.69
N ASN A 22 -39.67 14.68 -14.25
CA ASN A 22 -39.44 16.10 -14.04
C ASN A 22 -39.99 16.48 -12.65
N GLU A 23 -39.17 16.32 -11.61
CA GLU A 23 -39.50 16.83 -10.28
C GLU A 23 -39.17 18.31 -10.22
N SER A 24 -40.20 19.14 -10.39
CA SER A 24 -40.19 20.57 -10.09
C SER A 24 -39.70 20.80 -8.66
N SER A 25 -38.43 21.15 -8.53
CA SER A 25 -37.84 21.59 -7.26
C SER A 25 -38.41 22.95 -6.90
N SER A 26 -39.27 22.96 -5.91
CA SER A 26 -39.77 24.14 -5.22
C SER A 26 -38.60 24.85 -4.53
N SER A 27 -38.28 26.05 -4.99
CA SER A 27 -37.32 26.97 -4.38
C SER A 27 -37.85 27.47 -3.04
N GLY A 28 -37.69 26.67 -1.99
CA GLY A 28 -37.86 27.15 -0.62
C GLY A 28 -36.78 28.19 -0.28
N PRO A 29 -37.11 29.21 0.52
CA PRO A 29 -36.15 30.25 0.92
C PRO A 29 -34.93 29.61 1.58
N ALA A 30 -33.74 29.98 1.08
CA ALA A 30 -32.46 29.50 1.58
C ALA A 30 -32.40 29.71 3.10
N ALA A 31 -32.24 28.61 3.85
CA ALA A 31 -31.96 28.67 5.26
C ALA A 31 -30.71 29.55 5.48
N PRO A 32 -30.72 30.47 6.46
CA PRO A 32 -29.55 31.26 6.78
C PRO A 32 -28.37 30.33 7.06
N PRO A 33 -27.16 30.68 6.60
CA PRO A 33 -25.97 29.86 6.84
C PRO A 33 -25.85 29.60 8.35
N PRO A 34 -25.61 28.35 8.78
CA PRO A 34 -25.41 28.05 10.18
C PRO A 34 -24.29 28.93 10.70
N ALA A 35 -24.58 29.69 11.76
CA ALA A 35 -23.63 30.57 12.41
C ALA A 35 -22.33 29.80 12.68
N SER A 36 -21.23 30.36 12.19
CA SER A 36 -19.86 29.87 12.38
C SER A 36 -19.64 29.54 13.86
N ARG A 37 -19.71 28.25 14.20
CA ARG A 37 -19.46 27.74 15.54
C ARG A 37 -18.01 28.07 15.93
N ASP A 38 -17.89 28.94 16.92
CA ASP A 38 -16.77 29.13 17.83
C ASP A 38 -15.37 28.81 17.30
N ASP A 39 -14.76 29.85 16.72
CA ASP A 39 -13.35 29.96 16.30
C ASP A 39 -12.35 29.99 17.49
N ARG A 40 -12.76 29.58 18.70
CA ARG A 40 -12.03 29.88 19.96
C ARG A 40 -11.38 28.70 20.67
N ARG A 41 -11.32 27.53 20.04
CA ARG A 41 -10.52 26.40 20.52
C ARG A 41 -9.75 25.70 19.39
N SER A 42 -9.44 26.42 18.33
CA SER A 42 -8.69 25.93 17.16
C SER A 42 -7.19 25.82 17.49
N GLY A 43 -6.85 24.95 18.45
CA GLY A 43 -5.47 24.46 18.55
C GLY A 43 -5.11 23.77 17.23
N SER A 44 -3.86 23.89 16.79
CA SER A 44 -3.44 23.16 15.60
C SER A 44 -3.57 21.65 15.83
N VAL A 45 -3.74 20.86 14.77
CA VAL A 45 -3.74 19.39 14.86
C VAL A 45 -2.46 18.89 15.54
N ALA A 46 -1.34 19.55 15.29
CA ALA A 46 -0.07 19.29 15.94
C ALA A 46 -0.14 19.48 17.47
N ASP A 47 -0.82 20.53 17.95
CA ASP A 47 -1.00 20.79 19.39
C ASP A 47 -1.91 19.73 20.04
N GLU A 48 -2.99 19.32 19.37
CA GLU A 48 -3.84 18.23 19.83
C GLU A 48 -3.04 16.92 19.99
N ILE A 49 -2.19 16.59 19.01
CA ILE A 49 -1.33 15.39 19.06
C ILE A 49 -0.25 15.52 20.14
N ALA A 50 0.34 16.71 20.30
CA ALA A 50 1.34 16.97 21.33
C ALA A 50 0.77 16.81 22.74
N ALA A 51 -0.51 17.16 22.93
CA ALA A 51 -1.23 17.05 24.20
C ALA A 51 -1.63 15.60 24.57
N VAL A 52 -1.49 14.63 23.66
CA VAL A 52 -1.79 13.22 23.95
C VAL A 52 -0.81 12.69 25.01
N GLN A 53 -1.38 12.32 26.17
CA GLN A 53 -0.66 11.78 27.33
C GLN A 53 -0.32 10.30 27.21
N GLU A 54 -1.04 9.58 26.34
CA GLU A 54 -0.81 8.16 26.10
C GLU A 54 0.59 7.89 25.57
N LYS A 55 1.14 6.73 25.93
CA LYS A 55 2.47 6.30 25.48
C LYS A 55 2.45 6.10 23.95
N GLY A 56 3.30 6.83 23.23
CA GLY A 56 3.45 6.70 21.77
C GLY A 56 3.61 5.24 21.30
N GLY A 57 2.79 4.84 20.32
CA GLY A 57 2.78 3.48 19.78
C GLY A 57 2.20 2.44 20.73
N SER A 58 1.36 2.86 21.67
CA SER A 58 0.43 1.99 22.39
C SER A 58 -0.94 2.05 21.73
N SER A 59 -1.76 1.01 21.92
CA SER A 59 -3.10 0.98 21.36
C SER A 59 -4.00 2.13 21.84
N ALA A 60 -3.77 2.65 23.06
CA ALA A 60 -4.48 3.83 23.57
C ALA A 60 -4.07 5.09 22.79
N TRP A 61 -2.78 5.28 22.55
CA TRP A 61 -2.26 6.38 21.72
C TRP A 61 -2.76 6.27 20.28
N ASP A 62 -2.68 5.08 19.67
CA ASP A 62 -3.14 4.81 18.30
C ASP A 62 -4.61 5.22 18.12
N LYS A 63 -5.46 4.83 19.09
CA LYS A 63 -6.89 5.15 19.08
C LYS A 63 -7.13 6.66 19.16
N VAL A 64 -6.45 7.37 20.06
CA VAL A 64 -6.62 8.82 20.23
C VAL A 64 -6.12 9.56 18.99
N VAL A 65 -4.91 9.25 18.53
CA VAL A 65 -4.30 9.89 17.37
C VAL A 65 -5.08 9.61 16.08
N THR A 66 -5.55 8.38 15.87
CA THR A 66 -6.44 8.08 14.73
C THR A 66 -7.68 8.96 14.76
N GLY A 67 -8.31 9.12 15.93
CA GLY A 67 -9.48 9.99 16.08
C GLY A 67 -9.20 11.47 15.79
N ILE A 68 -7.99 11.96 16.08
CA ILE A 68 -7.54 13.31 15.73
C ILE A 68 -7.31 13.42 14.22
N MET A 69 -6.53 12.49 13.66
CA MET A 69 -6.15 12.47 12.24
C MET A 69 -7.36 12.37 11.33
N LEU A 70 -8.28 11.43 11.60
CA LEU A 70 -9.49 11.26 10.79
C LEU A 70 -10.40 12.48 10.89
N ARG A 71 -10.66 13.00 12.09
CA ARG A 71 -11.47 14.24 12.22
C ARG A 71 -10.91 15.42 11.43
N ALA A 72 -9.59 15.55 11.36
CA ALA A 72 -8.93 16.68 10.71
C ALA A 72 -8.81 16.51 9.19
N PHE A 73 -8.54 15.29 8.74
CA PHE A 73 -8.08 15.05 7.37
C PHE A 73 -8.97 14.13 6.54
N ASP A 74 -9.77 13.24 7.12
CA ASP A 74 -10.72 12.39 6.38
C ASP A 74 -11.94 13.24 5.97
N ARG A 75 -11.95 13.68 4.71
CA ARG A 75 -12.90 14.67 4.17
C ARG A 75 -14.12 14.02 3.56
N ASP A 76 -13.98 12.78 3.11
CA ASP A 76 -15.06 12.03 2.49
C ASP A 76 -15.77 11.07 3.46
N GLY A 77 -15.23 10.89 4.67
CA GLY A 77 -15.81 10.04 5.70
C GLY A 77 -15.54 8.56 5.48
N SER A 78 -14.52 8.21 4.68
CA SER A 78 -14.06 6.84 4.43
C SER A 78 -13.54 6.13 5.69
N LYS A 79 -13.34 6.88 6.79
CA LYS A 79 -12.69 6.46 8.04
C LYS A 79 -11.22 6.15 7.84
N ARG A 80 -10.62 6.69 6.79
CA ARG A 80 -9.22 6.52 6.40
C ARG A 80 -8.73 7.81 5.74
N ILE A 81 -7.41 8.00 5.73
CA ILE A 81 -6.73 9.01 4.92
C ILE A 81 -6.20 8.24 3.72
N ASP A 82 -7.01 8.15 2.68
CA ASP A 82 -6.77 7.27 1.53
C ASP A 82 -6.69 8.00 0.18
N SER A 83 -6.95 9.31 0.19
CA SER A 83 -6.74 10.18 -0.97
C SER A 83 -5.51 11.09 -0.83
N THR A 84 -4.97 11.47 -1.98
CA THR A 84 -3.84 12.41 -2.07
C THR A 84 -4.19 13.78 -1.47
N SER A 85 -5.42 14.25 -1.69
CA SER A 85 -5.89 15.56 -1.20
C SER A 85 -5.97 15.62 0.33
N GLU A 86 -6.36 14.54 1.00
CA GLU A 86 -6.38 14.46 2.45
C GLU A 86 -4.97 14.41 3.03
N LEU A 87 -4.09 13.61 2.42
CA LEU A 87 -2.71 13.45 2.86
C LEU A 87 -1.88 14.74 2.70
N ASP A 88 -2.07 15.46 1.58
CA ASP A 88 -1.33 16.70 1.30
C ASP A 88 -1.71 17.84 2.25
N ARG A 89 -2.88 17.77 2.89
CA ARG A 89 -3.32 18.71 3.93
C ARG A 89 -2.62 18.51 5.27
N ILE A 90 -1.98 17.35 5.49
CA ILE A 90 -1.22 17.10 6.72
C ILE A 90 0.06 17.93 6.66
N ASP A 91 0.13 18.98 7.48
CA ASP A 91 1.28 19.88 7.54
C ASP A 91 2.50 19.26 8.25
N CYS A 92 3.66 19.92 8.10
CA CYS A 92 4.89 19.43 8.71
C CYS A 92 4.88 19.49 10.25
N ALA A 93 4.11 20.39 10.85
CA ALA A 93 3.97 20.44 12.31
C ALA A 93 3.29 19.17 12.83
N THR A 94 2.24 18.71 12.14
CA THR A 94 1.50 17.49 12.44
C THR A 94 2.39 16.25 12.31
N TRP A 95 3.15 16.13 11.21
CA TRP A 95 4.10 15.03 11.04
C TRP A 95 5.16 14.97 12.15
N ARG A 96 5.71 16.13 12.52
CA ARG A 96 6.70 16.21 13.61
C ARG A 96 6.09 15.91 14.97
N ALA A 97 4.85 16.35 15.23
CA ALA A 97 4.14 16.06 16.47
C ALA A 97 3.88 14.56 16.64
N LEU A 98 3.47 13.87 15.57
CA LEU A 98 3.33 12.42 15.58
C LEU A 98 4.64 11.72 15.92
N ASP A 99 5.73 12.07 15.23
CA ASP A 99 7.05 11.49 15.49
C ASP A 99 7.57 11.76 16.90
N ALA A 100 7.39 12.99 17.40
CA ALA A 100 7.74 13.35 18.77
C ALA A 100 6.92 12.56 19.80
N GLY A 101 5.62 12.35 19.55
CA GLY A 101 4.77 11.50 20.38
C GLY A 101 5.28 10.06 20.47
N MET A 102 5.70 9.49 19.33
CA MET A 102 6.31 8.17 19.27
C MET A 102 7.60 8.07 20.08
N LYS A 103 8.49 9.07 19.92
CA LYS A 103 9.76 9.13 20.65
C LYS A 103 9.56 9.29 22.15
N ARG A 104 8.60 10.11 22.57
CA ARG A 104 8.19 10.25 23.98
C ARG A 104 7.69 8.92 24.57
N GLY A 105 7.06 8.09 23.74
CA GLY A 105 6.69 6.71 24.10
C GLY A 105 7.85 5.72 24.17
N GLY A 106 9.10 6.14 23.95
CA GLY A 106 10.27 5.27 23.92
C GLY A 106 10.42 4.46 22.62
N ARG A 107 9.77 4.88 21.53
CA ARG A 107 9.90 4.26 20.20
C ARG A 107 10.96 4.97 19.37
N THR A 108 11.46 4.29 18.34
CA THR A 108 12.50 4.80 17.44
C THR A 108 12.04 5.99 16.59
N GLY A 109 10.72 6.17 16.43
CA GLY A 109 10.10 7.20 15.59
C GLY A 109 8.95 6.64 14.76
N MET A 110 8.21 7.54 14.11
CA MET A 110 6.99 7.18 13.38
C MET A 110 7.28 6.34 12.12
N VAL A 111 8.31 6.70 11.36
CA VAL A 111 8.69 6.01 10.11
C VAL A 111 8.94 4.52 10.34
N VAL A 112 9.69 4.19 11.39
CA VAL A 112 10.07 2.80 11.72
C VAL A 112 8.90 2.07 12.37
N THR A 113 8.22 2.71 13.31
CA THR A 113 7.22 2.03 14.14
C THR A 113 5.93 1.74 13.37
N TYR A 114 5.50 2.67 12.51
CA TYR A 114 4.36 2.45 11.61
C TYR A 114 4.74 1.89 10.25
N GLY A 115 6.03 1.66 10.03
CA GLY A 115 6.57 1.07 8.81
C GLY A 115 6.27 1.86 7.55
N PHE A 116 6.39 3.19 7.61
CA PHE A 116 6.29 4.02 6.41
C PHE A 116 7.48 3.83 5.48
N GLY A 117 8.68 3.59 6.03
CA GLY A 117 9.85 3.22 5.23
C GLY A 117 9.62 1.88 4.51
N PRO A 118 10.04 1.73 3.25
CA PRO A 118 9.72 0.56 2.41
C PRO A 118 10.22 -0.77 2.97
N GLN A 119 11.25 -0.74 3.82
CA GLN A 119 11.86 -1.90 4.47
C GLN A 119 11.11 -2.44 5.70
N PHE A 120 10.03 -1.78 6.13
CA PHE A 120 9.31 -2.10 7.35
C PHE A 120 7.93 -2.68 7.07
N ILE A 121 7.36 -3.40 8.04
CA ILE A 121 5.96 -3.86 7.94
C ILE A 121 5.05 -2.65 8.12
N TYR A 122 4.19 -2.39 7.15
CA TYR A 122 3.26 -1.27 7.21
C TYR A 122 2.19 -1.51 8.26
N VAL A 123 2.13 -0.60 9.24
CA VAL A 123 1.05 -0.53 10.23
C VAL A 123 0.49 0.89 10.37
N GLY A 124 0.73 1.77 9.37
CA GLY A 124 0.24 3.15 9.36
C GLY A 124 -1.29 3.30 9.38
N TYR A 125 -2.04 2.22 9.08
CA TYR A 125 -3.49 2.18 9.30
C TYR A 125 -3.88 2.39 10.77
N ALA A 126 -2.98 2.11 11.72
CA ALA A 126 -3.18 2.35 13.15
C ALA A 126 -3.22 3.84 13.54
N ILE A 127 -2.88 4.74 12.60
CA ILE A 127 -3.08 6.19 12.72
C ILE A 127 -4.00 6.75 11.63
N GLY A 128 -4.78 5.88 10.98
CA GLY A 128 -5.77 6.24 9.98
C GLY A 128 -5.25 6.35 8.54
N ILE A 129 -3.96 6.15 8.26
CA ILE A 129 -3.43 6.29 6.89
C ILE A 129 -3.58 4.98 6.12
N HIS A 130 -4.17 5.03 4.93
CA HIS A 130 -4.33 3.85 4.09
C HIS A 130 -3.01 3.44 3.42
N GLU A 131 -2.81 2.14 3.18
CA GLU A 131 -1.55 1.60 2.64
C GLU A 131 -1.21 2.16 1.25
N SER A 132 -2.21 2.45 0.41
CA SER A 132 -1.98 3.10 -0.89
C SER A 132 -1.30 4.47 -0.77
N GLN A 133 -1.43 5.14 0.37
CA GLN A 133 -0.80 6.44 0.65
C GLN A 133 0.57 6.30 1.33
N ARG A 134 1.05 5.09 1.64
CA ARG A 134 2.30 4.85 2.38
C ARG A 134 3.51 5.56 1.78
N SER A 135 3.77 5.36 0.48
CA SER A 135 4.94 5.92 -0.21
C SER A 135 4.91 7.46 -0.23
N ARG A 136 3.73 8.04 -0.47
CA ARG A 136 3.53 9.50 -0.43
C ARG A 136 3.70 10.06 0.98
N ALA A 137 3.12 9.40 1.98
CA ALA A 137 3.23 9.78 3.38
C ALA A 137 4.71 9.77 3.82
N TYR A 138 5.44 8.71 3.45
CA TYR A 138 6.86 8.59 3.73
C TYR A 138 7.67 9.74 3.11
N SER A 139 7.43 10.03 1.83
CA SER A 139 8.10 11.15 1.15
C SER A 139 7.81 12.50 1.82
N ARG A 140 6.56 12.74 2.24
CA ARG A 140 6.13 13.95 2.96
C ARG A 140 6.82 14.07 4.32
N MET A 141 6.90 12.98 5.08
CA MET A 141 7.62 12.94 6.36
C MET A 141 9.08 13.35 6.22
N LEU A 142 9.78 12.80 5.22
CA LEU A 142 11.18 13.15 4.95
C LEU A 142 11.33 14.62 4.59
N ALA A 143 10.47 15.14 3.71
CA ALA A 143 10.45 16.56 3.35
C ALA A 143 10.16 17.47 4.56
N CYS A 144 9.40 16.98 5.53
CA CYS A 144 9.15 17.67 6.79
C CYS A 144 10.26 17.50 7.84
N GLY A 145 11.35 16.80 7.53
CA GLY A 145 12.47 16.57 8.45
C GLY A 145 12.17 15.54 9.54
N VAL A 146 11.15 14.69 9.35
CA VAL A 146 10.98 13.49 10.20
C VAL A 146 12.06 12.50 9.76
N PRO A 147 13.00 12.14 10.65
CA PRO A 147 14.12 11.30 10.27
C PRO A 147 13.64 9.90 9.90
N ASP A 148 14.20 9.33 8.83
CA ASP A 148 14.20 7.88 8.68
C ASP A 148 15.16 7.33 9.74
N SER A 149 14.65 7.07 10.95
CA SER A 149 15.47 6.67 12.10
C SER A 149 16.30 5.39 11.88
N ALA A 150 16.15 4.70 10.73
CA ALA A 150 17.14 3.74 10.24
C ALA A 150 18.56 4.34 10.07
N SER A 151 18.67 5.66 9.92
CA SER A 151 19.92 6.39 9.68
C SER A 151 20.62 6.91 10.94
N GLY A 152 19.98 6.88 12.12
CA GLY A 152 20.50 7.45 13.38
C GLY A 152 21.66 6.69 14.02
N LYS A 153 21.79 5.40 13.71
CA LYS A 153 23.10 4.77 13.60
C LYS A 153 23.30 4.62 12.11
N ARG A 154 24.29 5.29 11.52
CA ARG A 154 24.86 4.79 10.26
C ARG A 154 25.33 3.37 10.58
N ARG A 155 24.45 2.38 10.44
CA ARG A 155 24.85 1.05 10.03
C ARG A 155 25.76 1.37 8.83
N PRO A 156 27.05 0.99 8.85
CA PRO A 156 27.97 1.30 7.76
C PRO A 156 27.19 1.05 6.49
N GLU A 157 27.04 2.12 5.69
CA GLU A 157 26.31 2.10 4.44
C GLU A 157 26.60 0.73 3.83
N PRO A 158 25.61 -0.18 3.75
CA PRO A 158 25.88 -1.54 3.34
C PRO A 158 26.66 -1.40 2.05
N ALA A 159 27.91 -1.88 2.07
CA ALA A 159 28.90 -1.62 1.03
C ALA A 159 28.16 -1.62 -0.30
N SER A 160 28.28 -0.50 -1.03
CA SER A 160 27.51 -0.16 -2.24
C SER A 160 26.92 -1.43 -2.84
N PRO A 161 25.59 -1.60 -2.82
CA PRO A 161 24.94 -2.89 -3.00
C PRO A 161 25.64 -3.59 -4.14
N ALA A 162 26.18 -4.79 -3.87
CA ALA A 162 26.90 -5.58 -4.86
C ALA A 162 26.14 -5.44 -6.17
N PRO A 163 26.79 -4.96 -7.24
CA PRO A 163 26.09 -4.56 -8.45
C PRO A 163 25.10 -5.65 -8.78
N ILE A 164 23.81 -5.26 -8.88
CA ILE A 164 22.75 -6.20 -9.26
C ILE A 164 23.30 -6.89 -10.50
N PRO A 165 23.50 -8.23 -10.46
CA PRO A 165 24.15 -8.92 -11.55
C PRO A 165 23.49 -8.48 -12.85
N SER A 166 24.30 -8.01 -13.80
CA SER A 166 23.79 -7.58 -15.09
C SER A 166 22.87 -8.67 -15.62
N PRO A 167 21.72 -8.30 -16.24
CA PRO A 167 20.71 -9.26 -16.64
C PRO A 167 21.40 -10.39 -17.41
N GLY A 168 21.41 -11.58 -16.82
CA GLY A 168 21.86 -12.76 -17.52
C GLY A 168 20.96 -12.95 -18.73
N ARG A 169 21.43 -13.63 -19.78
CA ARG A 169 20.56 -14.01 -20.91
C ARG A 169 19.47 -15.04 -20.53
N GLY A 170 19.16 -15.18 -19.23
CA GLY A 170 18.21 -16.14 -18.69
C GLY A 170 16.82 -15.55 -18.49
N SER A 171 15.86 -16.38 -18.12
CA SER A 171 14.51 -15.94 -17.78
C SER A 171 14.49 -15.25 -16.41
N VAL A 172 13.42 -14.51 -16.11
CA VAL A 172 13.19 -13.91 -14.79
C VAL A 172 13.16 -14.99 -13.70
N ALA A 173 12.60 -16.15 -14.01
CA ALA A 173 12.60 -17.31 -13.12
C ALA A 173 14.01 -17.79 -12.78
N ASP A 174 14.93 -17.79 -13.76
CA ASP A 174 16.33 -18.18 -13.55
C ASP A 174 17.07 -17.15 -12.67
N GLU A 175 16.83 -15.85 -12.89
CA GLU A 175 17.38 -14.78 -12.05
C GLU A 175 16.92 -14.95 -10.59
N ILE A 176 15.64 -15.22 -10.35
CA ILE A 176 15.09 -15.44 -9.00
C ILE A 176 15.63 -16.74 -8.38
N ALA A 177 15.77 -17.80 -9.17
CA ALA A 177 16.31 -19.07 -8.72
C ALA A 177 17.79 -18.95 -8.29
N ALA A 178 18.55 -18.06 -8.92
CA ALA A 178 19.96 -17.80 -8.61
C ALA A 178 20.18 -16.96 -7.34
N VAL A 179 19.14 -16.38 -6.74
CA VAL A 179 19.28 -15.60 -5.50
C VAL A 179 19.68 -16.52 -4.35
N GLN A 180 20.88 -16.28 -3.80
CA GLN A 180 21.45 -17.06 -2.69
C GLN A 180 20.96 -16.60 -1.31
N GLU A 181 20.40 -15.39 -1.22
CA GLU A 181 19.82 -14.89 0.02
C GLU A 181 18.68 -15.79 0.49
N LYS A 182 18.53 -15.90 1.81
CA LYS A 182 17.46 -16.70 2.42
C LYS A 182 16.10 -16.12 2.05
N GLY A 183 15.22 -16.92 1.47
CA GLY A 183 13.85 -16.53 1.13
C GLY A 183 13.10 -15.88 2.30
N GLY A 184 12.52 -14.71 2.07
CA GLY A 184 11.81 -13.92 3.08
C GLY A 184 12.73 -13.20 4.07
N SER A 185 14.01 -13.05 3.75
CA SER A 185 14.90 -12.09 4.39
C SER A 185 14.83 -10.75 3.67
N SER A 186 15.13 -9.65 4.35
CA SER A 186 15.15 -8.32 3.72
C SER A 186 16.15 -8.19 2.57
N GLY A 187 17.20 -9.03 2.54
CA GLY A 187 18.14 -9.11 1.43
C GLY A 187 17.51 -9.76 0.21
N TRP A 188 16.85 -10.90 0.40
CA TRP A 188 16.10 -11.59 -0.65
C TRP A 188 14.96 -10.71 -1.20
N ASP A 189 14.15 -10.11 -0.32
CA ASP A 189 13.03 -9.23 -0.68
C ASP A 189 13.48 -8.10 -1.61
N ARG A 190 14.60 -7.45 -1.26
CA ARG A 190 15.17 -6.36 -2.04
C ARG A 190 15.62 -6.81 -3.43
N ILE A 191 16.34 -7.92 -3.51
CA ILE A 191 16.86 -8.44 -4.78
C ILE A 191 15.70 -8.85 -5.69
N VAL A 192 14.76 -9.63 -5.14
CA VAL A 192 13.61 -10.13 -5.90
C VAL A 192 12.68 -9.00 -6.32
N THR A 193 12.40 -8.03 -5.44
CA THR A 193 11.65 -6.83 -5.84
C THR A 193 12.33 -6.11 -7.01
N GLY A 194 13.65 -5.92 -6.93
CA GLY A 194 14.41 -5.30 -8.03
C GLY A 194 14.33 -6.08 -9.35
N ILE A 195 14.33 -7.42 -9.30
CA ILE A 195 14.11 -8.28 -10.47
C ILE A 195 12.69 -8.14 -11.01
N MET A 196 11.69 -8.24 -10.15
CA MET A 196 10.27 -8.19 -10.50
C MET A 196 9.88 -6.85 -11.12
N LEU A 197 10.27 -5.73 -10.48
CA LEU A 197 9.95 -4.39 -11.00
C LEU A 197 10.65 -4.13 -12.34
N ARG A 198 11.94 -4.47 -12.47
CA ARG A 198 12.65 -4.34 -13.76
C ARG A 198 11.96 -5.08 -14.91
N ALA A 199 11.41 -6.26 -14.63
CA ALA A 199 10.83 -7.12 -15.65
C ALA A 199 9.37 -6.78 -15.97
N PHE A 200 8.59 -6.37 -14.96
CA PHE A 200 7.15 -6.32 -15.06
C PHE A 200 6.52 -4.96 -14.77
N ASP A 201 7.18 -4.04 -14.04
CA ASP A 201 6.68 -2.66 -13.83
C ASP A 201 6.94 -1.83 -15.10
N ARG A 202 5.95 -1.82 -16.00
CA ARG A 202 6.07 -1.27 -17.36
C ARG A 202 5.95 0.24 -17.37
N ASP A 203 5.14 0.77 -16.46
CA ASP A 203 4.92 2.21 -16.35
C ASP A 203 5.90 2.90 -15.38
N ARG A 204 6.71 2.11 -14.67
CA ARG A 204 7.71 2.57 -13.69
C ARG A 204 7.06 3.29 -12.51
N SER A 205 5.87 2.85 -12.11
CA SER A 205 5.19 3.32 -10.90
C SER A 205 5.95 2.97 -9.62
N GLY A 206 6.87 2.01 -9.68
CA GLY A 206 7.57 1.44 -8.54
C GLY A 206 6.83 0.26 -7.90
N SER A 207 5.75 -0.23 -8.52
CA SER A 207 5.03 -1.44 -8.10
C SER A 207 4.34 -2.14 -9.27
N ILE A 208 4.14 -3.46 -9.18
CA ILE A 208 3.26 -4.20 -10.08
C ILE A 208 1.82 -3.95 -9.60
N ASP A 209 1.16 -2.97 -10.21
CA ASP A 209 -0.14 -2.45 -9.77
C ASP A 209 -1.22 -2.49 -10.85
N SER A 210 -0.91 -2.96 -12.05
CA SER A 210 -1.88 -3.22 -13.10
C SER A 210 -2.07 -4.71 -13.41
N THR A 211 -3.28 -5.06 -13.85
CA THR A 211 -3.63 -6.38 -14.39
C THR A 211 -2.65 -6.82 -15.48
N SER A 212 -2.24 -5.88 -16.36
CA SER A 212 -1.40 -6.18 -17.52
C SER A 212 0.03 -6.57 -17.17
N GLU A 213 0.56 -6.03 -16.07
CA GLU A 213 1.90 -6.32 -15.56
C GLU A 213 1.88 -7.63 -14.78
N LEU A 214 0.88 -7.81 -13.93
CA LEU A 214 0.72 -9.04 -13.16
C LEU A 214 0.49 -10.27 -14.05
N ASP A 215 -0.31 -10.13 -15.12
CA ASP A 215 -0.58 -11.21 -16.06
C ASP A 215 0.65 -11.59 -16.91
N ALA A 216 1.58 -10.65 -17.09
CA ALA A 216 2.83 -10.88 -17.79
C ALA A 216 3.80 -11.77 -16.98
N ILE A 217 3.56 -11.94 -15.67
CA ILE A 217 4.34 -12.84 -14.82
C ILE A 217 3.97 -14.28 -15.17
N ASP A 218 4.90 -14.99 -15.80
CA ASP A 218 4.72 -16.38 -16.18
C ASP A 218 4.74 -17.34 -14.97
N CYS A 219 4.25 -18.56 -15.18
CA CYS A 219 4.19 -19.56 -14.12
C CYS A 219 5.56 -20.04 -13.63
N ALA A 220 6.61 -19.94 -14.46
CA ALA A 220 7.96 -20.29 -14.04
C ALA A 220 8.45 -19.29 -12.97
N THR A 221 8.17 -18.01 -13.17
CA THR A 221 8.49 -16.91 -12.26
C THR A 221 7.76 -17.07 -10.93
N TRP A 222 6.46 -17.34 -10.95
CA TRP A 222 5.69 -17.60 -9.71
C TRP A 222 6.24 -18.78 -8.91
N ARG A 223 6.58 -19.89 -9.60
CA ARG A 223 7.17 -21.07 -8.95
C ARG A 223 8.59 -20.81 -8.44
N ALA A 224 9.37 -19.99 -9.12
CA ALA A 224 10.71 -19.61 -8.69
C ALA A 224 10.67 -18.80 -7.39
N LEU A 225 9.75 -17.83 -7.29
CA LEU A 225 9.50 -17.07 -6.06
C LEU A 225 9.13 -17.99 -4.89
N ASP A 226 8.14 -18.86 -5.09
CA ASP A 226 7.69 -19.81 -4.06
C ASP A 226 8.80 -20.79 -3.63
N SER A 227 9.56 -21.30 -4.59
CA SER A 227 10.71 -22.17 -4.32
C SER A 227 11.80 -21.44 -3.53
N GLY A 228 12.09 -20.18 -3.87
CA GLY A 228 13.03 -19.34 -3.12
C GLY A 228 12.60 -19.18 -1.66
N MET A 229 11.31 -18.94 -1.42
CA MET A 229 10.74 -18.86 -0.07
C MET A 229 10.88 -20.16 0.71
N LYS A 230 10.56 -21.30 0.08
CA LYS A 230 10.66 -22.63 0.70
C LYS A 230 12.11 -23.00 1.02
N ARG A 231 13.06 -22.69 0.12
CA ARG A 231 14.51 -22.84 0.40
C ARG A 231 14.95 -22.02 1.62
N GLY A 232 14.32 -20.87 1.85
CA GLY A 232 14.51 -20.06 3.05
C GLY A 232 13.91 -20.64 4.33
N GLY A 233 13.28 -21.82 4.29
CA GLY A 233 12.60 -22.43 5.45
C GLY A 233 11.28 -21.75 5.80
N ARG A 234 10.63 -21.09 4.84
CA ARG A 234 9.31 -20.46 5.00
C ARG A 234 8.20 -21.34 4.42
N MET A 235 6.95 -21.05 4.79
CA MET A 235 5.75 -21.76 4.34
C MET A 235 5.33 -21.43 2.89
N GLY A 236 6.28 -21.03 2.03
CA GLY A 236 5.99 -20.59 0.67
C GLY A 236 5.50 -19.14 0.54
N LEU A 237 5.35 -18.70 -0.71
CA LEU A 237 5.06 -17.33 -1.11
C LEU A 237 3.68 -16.85 -0.63
N ILE A 238 2.65 -17.69 -0.82
CA ILE A 238 1.26 -17.35 -0.49
C ILE A 238 1.08 -17.04 1.00
N VAL A 239 1.66 -17.88 1.86
CA VAL A 239 1.51 -17.76 3.32
C VAL A 239 2.40 -16.64 3.83
N THR A 240 3.67 -16.58 3.38
CA THR A 240 4.64 -15.63 3.94
C THR A 240 4.33 -14.19 3.56
N TYR A 241 3.89 -13.94 2.33
CA TYR A 241 3.53 -12.59 1.89
C TYR A 241 2.02 -12.29 1.95
N GLY A 242 1.25 -13.23 2.47
CA GLY A 242 -0.17 -13.05 2.75
C GLY A 242 -1.03 -12.79 1.53
N PHE A 243 -0.75 -13.44 0.40
CA PHE A 243 -1.64 -13.40 -0.75
C PHE A 243 -2.96 -14.12 -0.47
N GLY A 244 -2.93 -15.19 0.32
CA GLY A 244 -4.14 -15.94 0.67
C GLY A 244 -5.09 -15.15 1.59
N PRO A 245 -6.40 -15.43 1.55
CA PRO A 245 -7.35 -14.88 2.51
C PRO A 245 -6.98 -15.25 3.94
N GLY A 246 -7.17 -14.31 4.88
CA GLY A 246 -6.89 -14.49 6.31
C GLY A 246 -5.46 -14.15 6.75
N PHE A 247 -4.57 -13.79 5.83
CA PHE A 247 -3.20 -13.38 6.15
C PHE A 247 -3.00 -11.86 6.07
N ILE A 248 -2.03 -11.34 6.82
CA ILE A 248 -1.55 -9.95 6.67
C ILE A 248 -0.80 -9.87 5.35
N TYR A 249 -1.21 -8.94 4.48
CA TYR A 249 -0.56 -8.75 3.19
C TYR A 249 0.76 -8.02 3.37
N VAL A 250 1.83 -8.62 2.85
CA VAL A 250 3.15 -7.98 2.74
C VAL A 250 3.76 -8.18 1.35
N GLY A 251 2.92 -8.46 0.33
CA GLY A 251 3.36 -8.71 -1.06
C GLY A 251 4.09 -7.55 -1.74
N HIS A 252 4.04 -6.34 -1.18
CA HIS A 252 4.89 -5.23 -1.60
C HIS A 252 6.39 -5.53 -1.46
N ALA A 253 6.77 -6.44 -0.56
CA ALA A 253 8.16 -6.89 -0.40
C ALA A 253 8.66 -7.79 -1.54
N VAL A 254 7.79 -8.15 -2.49
CA VAL A 254 8.16 -8.74 -3.79
C VAL A 254 7.71 -7.87 -4.98
N GLY A 255 7.46 -6.58 -4.72
CA GLY A 255 7.10 -5.59 -5.73
C GLY A 255 5.63 -5.61 -6.16
N ILE A 256 4.73 -6.34 -5.50
CA ILE A 256 3.33 -6.43 -5.90
C ILE A 256 2.48 -5.49 -5.05
N ASN A 257 1.62 -4.70 -5.69
CA ASN A 257 0.74 -3.77 -5.00
C ASN A 257 -0.42 -4.51 -4.29
N ALA A 258 -0.87 -3.97 -3.17
CA ALA A 258 -1.99 -4.53 -2.39
C ALA A 258 -3.29 -4.64 -3.21
N SER A 259 -3.54 -3.71 -4.15
CA SER A 259 -4.70 -3.78 -5.06
C SER A 259 -4.68 -5.05 -5.92
N MET A 260 -3.49 -5.59 -6.22
CA MET A 260 -3.29 -6.79 -7.04
C MET A 260 -3.27 -8.09 -6.23
N ARG A 261 -3.49 -8.03 -4.91
CA ARG A 261 -3.42 -9.21 -4.01
C ARG A 261 -4.30 -10.37 -4.48
N GLU A 262 -5.59 -10.11 -4.71
CA GLU A 262 -6.55 -11.17 -5.05
C GLU A 262 -6.22 -11.81 -6.41
N ARG A 263 -5.93 -10.97 -7.42
CA ARG A 263 -5.52 -11.46 -8.73
C ARG A 263 -4.20 -12.24 -8.64
N GLY A 264 -3.22 -11.76 -7.88
CA GLY A 264 -1.95 -12.46 -7.65
C GLY A 264 -2.15 -13.83 -7.01
N TYR A 265 -3.07 -13.92 -6.04
CA TYR A 265 -3.44 -15.19 -5.43
C TYR A 265 -4.06 -16.17 -6.44
N GLN A 266 -4.98 -15.71 -7.29
CA GLN A 266 -5.59 -16.52 -8.34
C GLN A 266 -4.53 -17.02 -9.34
N ARG A 267 -3.68 -16.12 -9.87
CA ARG A 267 -2.61 -16.46 -10.83
C ARG A 267 -1.63 -17.48 -10.27
N MET A 268 -1.25 -17.35 -9.00
CA MET A 268 -0.44 -18.35 -8.31
C MET A 268 -1.12 -19.72 -8.27
N GLY A 269 -2.41 -19.76 -7.97
CA GLY A 269 -3.22 -20.97 -8.01
C GLY A 269 -3.23 -21.64 -9.39
N ASP A 270 -3.46 -20.87 -10.45
CA ASP A 270 -3.41 -21.34 -11.85
C ASP A 270 -2.03 -21.90 -12.21
N CYS A 271 -0.98 -21.30 -11.67
CA CYS A 271 0.39 -21.76 -11.85
C CYS A 271 0.80 -22.93 -10.95
N GLY A 272 -0.10 -23.44 -10.10
CA GLY A 272 0.16 -24.55 -9.19
C GLY A 272 0.98 -24.20 -7.96
N VAL A 273 1.16 -22.90 -7.66
CA VAL A 273 1.72 -22.44 -6.38
C VAL A 273 0.64 -22.61 -5.32
N ARG A 274 0.93 -23.43 -4.31
CA ARG A 274 0.01 -23.79 -3.22
C ARG A 274 0.64 -23.47 -1.88
N ARG A 275 -0.24 -23.31 -0.87
CA ARG A 275 0.14 -23.15 0.53
C ARG A 275 0.98 -24.32 1.03
#